data_AF-A0A7J7ZSH8-F1
#
_entry.id   AF-A0A7J7ZSH8-F1
#
_cell.length_a   1.000
_cell.length_b   1.000
_cell.length_c   1.000
_cell.angle_alpha   90.00
_cell.angle_beta   90.00
_cell.angle_gamma   90.00
#
_symmetry.space_group_name_H-M   'P 1'
#
loop_
_entity.id
_entity.type
_entity.pdbx_description
1 polymer ?
#
loop_
_entity_poly.entity_id
_entity_poly.type
_entity_poly.pdbx_seq_one_letter_code
_entity_poly.pdbx_strand_id
1 'polypeptide(L)'
;MMLSELENRQDQHWLLDGFPMTLVQAEALDRICDLDLVITLNIPFETLRDRLSRRWIHPPSGRVYNLDFNPPLVHGVDDVTGERLVQQEDDKPEAVNVRLRQYKEVAKPVVKLYKSRGVLHQFSGTDTDKIWPCVYAVFSNKITPIQSREAC
;
A
#
# COMPACT_ATOMS: atom_id res chain seq x y z
N MET A 1 1.93 1.09 21.24
CA MET A 1 0.69 1.35 20.46
C MET A 1 0.63 0.59 19.14
N MET A 2 1.69 0.50 18.31
CA MET A 2 1.78 -0.52 17.25
C MET A 2 2.75 -1.63 17.61
N LEU A 3 3.96 -1.26 18.03
CA LEU A 3 4.99 -2.21 18.48
C LEU A 3 4.50 -3.14 19.61
N SER A 4 3.78 -2.58 20.59
CA SER A 4 3.15 -3.34 21.67
C SER A 4 2.10 -4.36 21.19
N GLU A 5 1.40 -4.06 20.08
CA GLU A 5 0.44 -5.00 19.49
C GLU A 5 1.16 -6.16 18.81
N LEU A 6 2.30 -5.88 18.16
CA LEU A 6 3.16 -6.91 17.56
C LEU A 6 3.77 -7.82 18.64
N GLU A 7 4.23 -7.25 19.75
CA GLU A 7 4.73 -8.02 20.90
C GLU A 7 3.69 -9.01 21.45
N ASN A 8 2.40 -8.65 21.41
CA ASN A 8 1.31 -9.52 21.87
C ASN A 8 0.84 -10.55 20.83
N ARG A 9 1.33 -10.50 19.59
CA ARG A 9 0.87 -11.34 18.47
C ARG A 9 2.01 -12.12 17.80
N GLN A 10 3.05 -12.47 18.54
CA GLN A 10 4.25 -13.15 18.01
C GLN A 10 3.96 -14.49 17.32
N ASP A 11 2.85 -15.14 17.65
CA ASP A 11 2.44 -16.42 17.06
C ASP A 11 1.60 -16.27 15.77
N GLN A 12 1.46 -15.07 15.22
CA GLN A 12 0.67 -14.79 14.01
C GLN A 12 1.54 -14.28 12.86
N HIS A 13 1.12 -14.54 11.62
CA HIS A 13 1.69 -13.88 10.45
C HIS A 13 1.25 -12.42 10.40
N TRP A 14 2.19 -11.51 10.14
CA TRP A 14 1.91 -10.08 10.05
C TRP A 14 2.08 -9.57 8.63
N LEU A 15 1.17 -8.70 8.21
CA LEU A 15 1.33 -7.84 7.05
C LEU A 15 1.24 -6.39 7.54
N LEU A 16 2.38 -5.71 7.56
CA LEU A 16 2.46 -4.32 7.97
C LEU A 16 2.27 -3.43 6.73
N ASP A 17 1.11 -2.79 6.62
CA ASP A 17 0.83 -1.82 5.56
C ASP A 17 1.18 -0.40 6.03
N GLY A 18 2.07 0.27 5.29
CA GLY A 18 2.50 1.64 5.62
C GLY A 18 3.35 1.78 6.87
N PHE A 19 3.88 0.69 7.44
CA PHE A 19 4.86 0.73 8.55
C PHE A 19 5.98 -0.28 8.33
N PRO A 20 7.25 0.07 8.55
CA PRO A 20 7.76 1.37 9.00
C PRO A 20 7.89 2.40 7.85
N MET A 21 7.58 3.67 8.14
CA MET A 21 7.79 4.78 7.18
C MET A 21 9.13 5.47 7.37
N THR A 22 9.63 5.55 8.60
CA THR A 22 10.88 6.25 8.93
C THR A 22 11.98 5.29 9.36
N LEU A 23 13.24 5.73 9.26
CA LEU A 23 14.37 4.92 9.71
C LEU A 23 14.28 4.55 11.19
N VAL A 24 13.86 5.50 12.04
CA VAL A 24 13.67 5.27 13.49
C VAL A 24 12.62 4.19 13.75
N GLN A 25 11.54 4.16 12.97
CA GLN A 25 10.52 3.10 13.06
C GLN A 25 11.08 1.75 12.61
N ALA A 26 11.87 1.72 11.53
CA ALA A 26 12.50 0.50 11.05
C ALA A 26 13.47 -0.07 12.09
N GLU A 27 14.34 0.76 12.66
CA GLU A 27 15.26 0.36 13.74
C GLU A 27 14.54 -0.09 15.01
N ALA A 28 13.36 0.46 15.31
CA ALA A 28 12.55 0.03 16.44
C ALA A 28 11.87 -1.32 16.17
N LEU A 29 11.37 -1.53 14.95
CA LEU A 29 10.76 -2.78 14.52
C LEU A 29 11.77 -3.93 14.54
N ASP A 30 13.00 -3.67 14.09
CA ASP A 30 14.11 -4.63 14.09
C ASP A 30 14.50 -5.16 15.48
N ARG A 31 14.09 -4.48 16.56
CA ARG A 31 14.34 -4.95 17.93
C ARG A 31 13.34 -5.98 18.39
N ILE A 32 12.21 -6.09 17.70
CA ILE A 32 11.04 -6.89 18.12
C ILE A 32 10.85 -8.08 17.19
N CYS A 33 11.17 -7.93 15.91
CA CYS A 33 11.15 -9.04 14.95
C CYS A 33 12.28 -8.94 13.94
N ASP A 34 12.64 -10.11 13.38
CA ASP A 34 13.44 -10.19 12.18
C ASP A 34 12.50 -10.19 10.96
N LEU A 35 12.66 -9.21 10.06
CA LEU A 35 11.76 -9.01 8.94
C LEU A 35 12.13 -9.91 7.77
N ASP A 36 11.27 -10.87 7.45
CA ASP A 36 11.51 -11.86 6.38
C ASP A 36 11.35 -11.32 4.95
N LEU A 37 10.54 -10.27 4.78
CA LEU A 37 10.08 -9.79 3.48
C LEU A 37 9.66 -8.33 3.57
N VAL A 38 10.23 -7.49 2.69
CA VAL A 38 9.80 -6.11 2.49
C VAL A 38 9.48 -5.92 1.02
N ILE A 39 8.27 -5.44 0.72
CA ILE A 39 7.83 -5.17 -0.64
C ILE A 39 7.72 -3.67 -0.85
N THR A 40 8.32 -3.16 -1.92
CA THR A 40 8.15 -1.77 -2.35
C THR A 40 7.62 -1.69 -3.78
N LEU A 41 6.59 -0.86 -3.95
CA LEU A 41 5.95 -0.62 -5.25
C LEU A 41 6.50 0.69 -5.82
N ASN A 42 7.42 0.59 -6.76
CA ASN A 42 8.05 1.71 -7.43
C ASN A 42 7.25 2.11 -8.67
N ILE A 43 6.20 2.91 -8.45
CA ILE A 43 5.34 3.43 -9.50
C ILE A 43 5.86 4.80 -9.95
N PRO A 44 5.89 5.12 -11.26
CA PRO A 44 6.26 6.44 -11.74
C PRO A 44 5.40 7.55 -11.12
N PHE A 45 6.05 8.67 -10.83
CA PHE A 45 5.42 9.82 -10.18
C PHE A 45 4.20 10.36 -10.92
N GLU A 46 4.31 10.50 -12.25
CA GLU A 46 3.22 10.96 -13.10
C GLU A 46 1.99 10.04 -12.99
N THR A 47 2.22 8.71 -13.00
CA THR A 47 1.16 7.72 -12.82
C THR A 47 0.49 7.83 -11.45
N LEU A 48 1.26 8.06 -10.37
CA LEU A 48 0.70 8.26 -9.03
C LEU A 48 -0.12 9.54 -8.96
N ARG A 49 0.35 10.63 -9.56
CA ARG A 49 -0.38 11.90 -9.62
C ARG A 49 -1.71 11.73 -10.33
N ASP A 50 -1.69 11.12 -11.52
CA ASP A 50 -2.90 10.92 -12.32
C ASP A 50 -3.91 10.02 -11.57
N ARG A 51 -3.43 8.95 -10.93
CA ARG A 51 -4.25 8.07 -10.07
C ARG A 51 -4.90 8.82 -8.90
N LEU A 52 -4.15 9.67 -8.21
CA LEU A 52 -4.67 10.42 -7.06
C LEU A 52 -5.69 11.48 -7.50
N SER A 53 -5.44 12.18 -8.61
CA SER A 53 -6.40 13.17 -9.15
C SER A 53 -7.76 12.60 -9.54
N ARG A 54 -7.83 11.29 -9.84
CA ARG A 54 -9.04 10.56 -10.22
C ARG A 54 -9.62 9.73 -9.07
N ARG A 55 -9.07 9.89 -7.86
CA ARG A 55 -9.53 9.20 -6.65
C ARG A 55 -10.77 9.90 -6.10
N TRP A 56 -11.72 9.09 -5.68
CA TRP A 56 -12.94 9.51 -4.99
C TRP A 56 -13.11 8.62 -3.77
N ILE A 57 -13.62 9.17 -2.68
CA ILE A 57 -13.77 8.45 -1.41
C ILE A 57 -15.17 8.66 -0.89
N HIS A 58 -15.75 7.60 -0.32
CA HIS A 58 -16.96 7.69 0.48
C HIS A 58 -16.58 7.94 1.96
N PRO A 59 -16.73 9.15 2.52
CA PRO A 59 -16.15 9.50 3.83
C PRO A 59 -16.60 8.61 5.01
N PRO A 60 -17.89 8.24 5.13
CA PRO A 60 -18.36 7.38 6.22
C PRO A 60 -17.74 5.97 6.22
N SER A 61 -17.45 5.42 5.04
CA SER A 61 -17.01 4.02 4.92
C SER A 61 -15.52 3.86 4.61
N GLY A 62 -14.87 4.90 4.09
CA GLY A 62 -13.51 4.83 3.57
C GLY A 62 -13.37 4.11 2.23
N ARG A 63 -14.46 3.64 1.59
CA ARG A 63 -14.41 3.05 0.25
C ARG A 63 -13.79 4.02 -0.75
N VAL A 64 -12.86 3.50 -1.56
CA VAL A 64 -12.10 4.28 -2.54
C VAL A 64 -12.50 3.83 -3.94
N TYR A 65 -12.80 4.83 -4.77
CA TYR A 65 -13.11 4.69 -6.18
C TYR A 65 -12.03 5.39 -6.99
N ASN A 66 -11.77 4.87 -8.19
CA ASN A 66 -10.93 5.53 -9.16
C ASN A 66 -11.59 5.42 -10.54
N LEU A 67 -11.77 6.55 -11.22
CA LEU A 67 -12.53 6.61 -12.47
C LEU A 67 -11.99 5.71 -13.60
N ASP A 68 -10.72 5.29 -13.55
CA ASP A 68 -10.11 4.43 -14.56
C ASP A 68 -10.11 2.95 -14.19
N PHE A 69 -9.84 2.63 -12.92
CA PHE A 69 -9.61 1.25 -12.47
C PHE A 69 -10.81 0.62 -11.78
N ASN A 70 -11.56 1.41 -11.02
CA ASN A 70 -12.72 0.98 -10.26
C ASN A 70 -13.71 2.14 -10.17
N PRO A 71 -14.37 2.50 -11.30
CA PRO A 71 -15.32 3.58 -11.34
C PRO A 71 -16.57 3.19 -10.54
N PRO A 72 -17.22 4.14 -9.84
CA PRO A 72 -18.52 3.87 -9.23
C PRO A 72 -19.54 3.58 -10.33
N LEU A 73 -20.57 2.80 -10.00
CA LEU A 73 -21.68 2.49 -10.90
C LEU A 73 -22.39 3.76 -11.39
N VAL A 74 -22.48 4.77 -10.52
CA VAL A 74 -22.99 6.10 -10.84
C VAL A 74 -21.95 7.14 -10.44
N HIS A 75 -21.62 8.04 -11.37
CA HIS A 75 -20.59 9.06 -11.15
C HIS A 75 -20.87 9.91 -9.89
N GLY A 76 -19.91 9.97 -8.97
CA GLY A 76 -20.00 10.76 -7.74
C GLY A 76 -20.86 10.14 -6.65
N VAL A 77 -21.26 8.86 -6.77
CA VAL A 77 -22.16 8.17 -5.84
C VAL A 77 -21.53 6.86 -5.35
N ASP A 78 -21.64 6.57 -4.06
CA ASP A 78 -21.21 5.31 -3.47
C ASP A 78 -22.15 4.16 -3.86
N ASP A 79 -21.57 3.03 -4.29
CA ASP A 79 -22.34 1.91 -4.83
C ASP A 79 -23.19 1.17 -3.78
N VAL A 80 -22.85 1.30 -2.50
CA VAL A 80 -23.53 0.59 -1.40
C VAL A 80 -24.60 1.46 -0.76
N THR A 81 -24.30 2.72 -0.48
CA THR A 81 -25.20 3.61 0.27
C THR A 81 -25.97 4.59 -0.61
N GLY A 82 -25.51 4.83 -1.85
CA GLY A 82 -26.07 5.87 -2.71
C GLY A 82 -25.70 7.30 -2.28
N GLU A 83 -24.80 7.44 -1.30
CA GLU A 83 -24.35 8.74 -0.80
C GLU A 83 -23.28 9.37 -1.70
N ARG A 84 -23.03 10.68 -1.53
CA ARG A 84 -22.08 11.40 -2.37
C ARG A 84 -20.64 11.01 -2.05
N LEU A 85 -19.86 10.76 -3.10
CA LEU A 85 -18.41 10.67 -3.03
C LEU A 85 -17.79 12.07 -2.98
N VAL A 86 -16.60 12.15 -2.39
CA VAL A 86 -15.80 13.39 -2.37
C VAL A 86 -14.39 13.12 -2.84
N GLN A 87 -13.75 14.15 -3.42
CA GLN A 87 -12.30 14.17 -3.59
C GLN A 87 -11.66 14.86 -2.40
N GLN A 88 -10.59 14.30 -1.86
CA GLN A 88 -9.88 14.95 -0.75
C GLN A 88 -9.07 16.14 -1.25
N GLU A 89 -8.90 17.16 -0.42
CA GLU A 89 -8.07 18.31 -0.79
C GLU A 89 -6.61 17.91 -1.05
N ASP A 90 -6.14 16.87 -0.35
CA ASP A 90 -4.80 16.29 -0.49
C ASP A 90 -4.58 15.59 -1.84
N ASP A 91 -5.65 15.29 -2.59
CA ASP A 91 -5.59 14.68 -3.92
C ASP A 91 -5.45 15.74 -5.05
N LYS A 92 -5.42 17.05 -4.71
CA LYS A 92 -5.12 18.13 -5.66
C LYS A 92 -3.67 18.02 -6.16
N PRO A 93 -3.38 18.33 -7.45
CA PRO A 93 -2.07 18.12 -8.05
C PRO A 93 -0.89 18.69 -7.24
N GLU A 94 -1.03 19.90 -6.69
CA GLU A 94 0.00 20.57 -5.90
C GLU A 94 0.28 19.84 -4.58
N ALA A 95 -0.78 19.44 -3.87
CA ALA A 95 -0.67 18.70 -2.61
C ALA A 95 -0.06 17.31 -2.81
N VAL A 96 -0.49 16.61 -3.88
CA VAL A 96 0.07 15.31 -4.27
C VAL A 96 1.57 15.40 -4.55
N ASN A 97 2.01 16.44 -5.27
CA ASN A 97 3.41 16.62 -5.59
C ASN A 97 4.27 16.79 -4.33
N VAL A 98 3.81 17.59 -3.36
CA VAL A 98 4.50 17.80 -2.09
C VAL A 98 4.55 16.51 -1.29
N ARG A 99 3.41 15.82 -1.16
CA ARG A 99 3.29 14.56 -0.41
C ARG A 99 4.20 13.46 -0.96
N LEU A 100 4.22 13.27 -2.28
CA LEU A 100 5.05 12.24 -2.92
C LEU A 100 6.55 12.54 -2.77
N ARG A 101 6.96 13.81 -2.83
CA ARG A 101 8.36 14.19 -2.57
C ARG A 101 8.75 13.91 -1.13
N GLN A 102 7.93 14.33 -0.17
CA GLN A 102 8.18 14.07 1.26
C GLN A 102 8.26 12.57 1.56
N TYR A 103 7.33 11.78 1.01
CA TYR A 103 7.35 10.33 1.13
C TYR A 103 8.67 9.74 0.61
N LYS A 104 9.12 10.16 -0.58
CA LYS A 104 10.36 9.65 -1.18
C LYS A 104 11.59 9.94 -0.33
N GLU A 105 11.69 11.15 0.23
CA GLU A 105 12.83 11.52 1.10
C GLU A 105 12.82 10.70 2.41
N VAL A 106 11.65 10.48 3.00
CA VAL A 106 11.50 9.74 4.25
C VAL A 106 11.66 8.23 4.06
N ALA A 107 11.15 7.68 2.95
CA ALA A 107 11.21 6.25 2.64
C ALA A 107 12.58 5.79 2.12
N LYS A 108 13.37 6.68 1.49
CA LYS A 108 14.66 6.33 0.88
C LYS A 108 15.66 5.70 1.87
N PRO A 109 15.84 6.20 3.11
CA PRO A 109 16.65 5.53 4.13
C PRO A 109 16.14 4.12 4.48
N VAL A 110 14.83 3.95 4.62
CA VAL A 110 14.19 2.66 4.96
C VAL A 110 14.40 1.63 3.84
N VAL A 111 14.17 2.04 2.59
CA VAL A 111 14.43 1.21 1.41
C VAL A 111 15.90 0.81 1.33
N LYS A 112 16.83 1.73 1.61
CA LYS A 112 18.27 1.43 1.61
C LYS A 112 18.64 0.41 2.69
N LEU A 113 18.08 0.54 3.89
CA LEU A 113 18.28 -0.39 5.00
C LEU A 113 17.86 -1.81 4.59
N TYR A 114 16.61 -2.02 4.19
CA TYR A 114 16.12 -3.35 3.84
C TYR A 114 16.73 -3.91 2.56
N LYS A 115 17.15 -3.06 1.61
CA LYS A 115 17.94 -3.49 0.46
C LYS A 115 19.29 -4.07 0.88
N SER A 116 19.98 -3.44 1.82
CA SER A 116 21.29 -3.94 2.30
C SER A 116 21.19 -5.27 3.05
N ARG A 117 20.01 -5.60 3.58
CA ARG A 117 19.73 -6.87 4.26
C ARG A 117 19.27 -7.99 3.32
N GLY A 118 19.01 -7.69 2.05
CA GLY A 118 18.60 -8.69 1.07
C GLY A 118 17.15 -9.17 1.19
N VAL A 119 16.31 -8.50 2.00
CA VAL A 119 14.89 -8.84 2.22
C VAL A 119 13.93 -7.96 1.41
N LEU A 120 14.46 -6.95 0.70
CA LEU A 120 13.68 -6.03 -0.11
C LEU A 120 13.42 -6.58 -1.52
N HIS A 121 12.14 -6.70 -1.87
CA HIS A 121 11.65 -6.94 -3.22
C HIS A 121 11.01 -5.67 -3.77
N GLN A 122 11.57 -5.13 -4.85
CA GLN A 122 11.06 -3.95 -5.52
C GLN A 122 10.34 -4.36 -6.81
N PHE A 123 9.06 -3.97 -6.93
CA PHE A 123 8.28 -4.13 -8.15
C PHE A 123 8.07 -2.76 -8.78
N SER A 124 8.44 -2.62 -10.05
CA SER A 124 8.23 -1.38 -10.80
C SER A 124 7.21 -1.60 -11.90
N GLY A 125 6.34 -0.63 -12.13
CA GLY A 125 5.32 -0.69 -13.17
C GLY A 125 4.31 0.45 -13.04
N THR A 126 3.38 0.52 -13.98
CA THR A 126 2.30 1.51 -13.99
C THR A 126 0.93 0.91 -13.73
N ASP A 127 0.79 -0.41 -13.87
CA ASP A 127 -0.50 -1.12 -13.89
C ASP A 127 -0.53 -2.14 -12.77
N THR A 128 -1.55 -2.06 -11.91
CA THR A 128 -1.68 -2.94 -10.75
C THR A 128 -1.83 -4.39 -11.17
N ASP A 129 -2.59 -4.67 -12.24
CA ASP A 129 -2.85 -6.02 -12.74
C ASP A 129 -1.60 -6.72 -13.28
N LYS A 130 -0.58 -5.94 -13.68
CA LYS A 130 0.72 -6.48 -14.12
C LYS A 130 1.67 -6.72 -12.94
N ILE A 131 1.53 -5.94 -11.88
CA ILE A 131 2.36 -6.04 -10.68
C ILE A 131 1.86 -7.16 -9.76
N TRP A 132 0.54 -7.33 -9.67
CA TRP A 132 -0.10 -8.29 -8.77
C TRP A 132 0.42 -9.73 -8.92
N PRO A 133 0.53 -10.32 -10.13
CA PRO A 133 1.06 -11.67 -10.29
C PRO A 133 2.47 -11.84 -9.74
N CYS A 134 3.32 -10.82 -9.88
CA CYS A 134 4.70 -10.82 -9.38
C CYS A 134 4.73 -10.78 -7.84
N VAL A 135 3.88 -9.96 -7.23
CA VAL A 135 3.72 -9.88 -5.77
C VAL A 135 3.18 -11.20 -5.23
N TYR A 136 2.12 -11.74 -5.86
CA TYR A 136 1.51 -13.01 -5.50
C TYR A 136 2.51 -14.17 -5.52
N ALA A 137 3.38 -14.22 -6.54
CA ALA A 137 4.42 -15.25 -6.63
C ALA A 137 5.40 -15.20 -5.45
N VAL A 138 5.80 -14.00 -5.00
CA VAL A 138 6.69 -13.84 -3.84
C VAL A 138 6.01 -14.30 -2.55
N PHE A 139 4.74 -13.93 -2.34
CA PHE A 139 3.97 -14.40 -1.18
C PHE A 139 3.77 -15.92 -1.19
N SER A 140 3.45 -16.51 -2.34
CA SER A 140 3.19 -17.94 -2.48
C SER A 140 4.41 -18.81 -2.15
N ASN A 141 5.63 -18.27 -2.28
CA ASN A 141 6.86 -18.94 -1.89
C ASN A 141 7.11 -18.92 -0.36
N LYS A 142 6.40 -18.07 0.38
CA LYS A 142 6.58 -17.86 1.82
C LYS A 142 5.42 -18.41 2.64
N ILE A 143 4.19 -18.28 2.13
CA ILE A 143 2.96 -18.67 2.82
C ILE A 143 2.08 -19.43 1.83
N THR A 144 1.54 -20.58 2.27
CA THR A 144 0.63 -21.39 1.46
C THR A 144 -0.64 -20.59 1.14
N PRO A 145 -0.97 -20.37 -0.15
CA PRO A 145 -2.19 -19.69 -0.53
C PRO A 145 -3.43 -20.46 -0.07
N ILE A 146 -4.48 -19.73 0.29
CA ILE A 146 -5.79 -20.34 0.55
C ILE A 146 -6.29 -20.91 -0.79
N GLN A 147 -6.46 -22.22 -0.87
CA GLN A 147 -7.13 -22.84 -1.99
C GLN A 147 -8.61 -22.44 -1.93
N SER A 148 -9.10 -21.72 -2.95
CA SER A 148 -10.53 -21.45 -3.04
C SER A 148 -11.27 -22.77 -3.23
N ARG A 149 -12.29 -23.01 -2.39
CA ARG A 149 -13.30 -24.05 -2.62
C ARG A 149 -14.33 -23.68 -3.69
N GLU A 150 -14.07 -22.61 -4.46
CA GLU A 150 -14.95 -22.13 -5.52
C GLU A 150 -14.22 -22.28 -6.86
N ALA A 151 -14.25 -23.50 -7.37
CA ALA A 151 -14.06 -23.86 -8.77
C ALA A 151 -14.90 -25.11 -9.03
N CYS A 152 -16.22 -24.95 -8.95
CA CYS A 152 -17.22 -25.84 -9.54
C CYS A 152 -18.21 -24.95 -10.31
#